data_AF-A0AAU4G315-F1
#
_entry.id   AF-A0AAU4G315-F1
#
_cell.length_a   1.000
_cell.length_b   1.000
_cell.length_c   1.000
_cell.angle_alpha   90.00
_cell.angle_beta   90.00
_cell.angle_gamma   90.00
#
_symmetry.space_group_name_H-M   'P 1'
#
loop_
_entity.id
_entity.type
_entity.pdbx_description
1 polymer ?
#
loop_
_entity_poly.entity_id
_entity_poly.type
_entity_poly.pdbx_seq_one_letter_code
_entity_poly.pdbx_strand_id
1 'polypeptide(L)'
;MTGVSHLLGAALAAGTAKVFFSVAYRSYLRALVEREQLLAANTRLQGSEAVAQVGGPGLTGLLAGVFGPVSGVLVDAVSFGVSALCLRGIRQREAKPVAAPRVRLRTQVAAGLRFVAGDWYLRTLVAFGAVSNLALNGYTSIQVVYLACDLGAGVGTIGVVLALVEVGGVVAALLIGRLATRFGTARAFLLCEALASPAMLIGPLDGLGFFVVAGAAVCAGLVGSNVLTGTFRQRYCPPELFGRITASSAVVNYSTIPLGGVLGGILGQALGVRETMFVMGAVQLAALAIPVFSPLRPLRDFPQRQGERVG
;
A
#
# COMPACT_ATOMS: atom_id res chain seq x y z
N MET A 1 -8.99 6.88 29.57
CA MET A 1 -9.05 7.80 28.41
C MET A 1 -7.69 8.40 28.03
N THR A 2 -6.74 8.55 28.96
CA THR A 2 -5.38 9.07 28.70
C THR A 2 -4.48 8.14 27.86
N GLY A 3 -4.67 6.81 27.91
CA GLY A 3 -3.86 5.88 27.10
C GLY A 3 -4.12 5.98 25.59
N VAL A 4 -5.38 6.21 25.20
CA VAL A 4 -5.79 6.32 23.79
C VAL A 4 -5.24 7.59 23.15
N SER A 5 -5.22 8.71 23.87
CA SER A 5 -4.64 9.97 23.38
C SER A 5 -3.13 9.89 23.17
N HIS A 6 -2.38 9.17 24.02
CA HIS A 6 -0.95 8.95 23.83
C HIS A 6 -0.67 8.00 22.65
N LEU A 7 -1.47 6.94 22.49
CA LEU A 7 -1.40 6.04 21.34
C LEU A 7 -1.69 6.79 20.02
N LEU A 8 -2.71 7.64 20.01
CA LEU A 8 -3.03 8.49 18.86
C LEU A 8 -1.87 9.45 18.56
N GLY A 9 -1.32 10.12 19.57
CA GLY A 9 -0.17 11.01 19.40
C GLY A 9 1.08 10.31 18.84
N ALA A 10 1.40 9.12 19.36
CA ALA A 10 2.52 8.32 18.89
C ALA A 10 2.31 7.82 17.44
N ALA A 11 1.10 7.33 17.12
CA ALA A 11 0.75 6.91 15.77
C ALA A 11 0.82 8.06 14.76
N LEU A 12 0.41 9.27 15.17
CA LEU A 12 0.47 10.48 14.34
C LEU A 12 1.91 10.92 14.08
N ALA A 13 2.76 10.89 15.12
CA ALA A 13 4.19 11.18 14.99
C ALA A 13 4.90 10.15 14.10
N ALA A 14 4.66 8.85 14.33
CA ALA A 14 5.23 7.76 13.53
C ALA A 14 4.75 7.80 12.07
N GLY A 15 3.45 8.04 11.84
CA GLY A 15 2.88 8.20 10.50
C GLY A 15 3.50 9.39 9.76
N THR A 16 3.68 10.52 10.46
CA THR A 16 4.33 11.71 9.91
C THR A 16 5.80 11.42 9.55
N ALA A 17 6.55 10.82 10.47
CA ALA A 17 7.95 10.43 10.25
C ALA A 17 8.09 9.44 9.08
N LYS A 18 7.18 8.46 8.96
CA LYS A 18 7.14 7.49 7.86
C LYS A 18 6.88 8.18 6.50
N VAL A 19 6.01 9.18 6.46
CA VAL A 19 5.78 9.98 5.25
C VAL A 19 7.05 10.72 4.84
N PHE A 20 7.72 11.41 5.77
CA PHE A 20 8.99 12.06 5.48
C PHE A 20 10.08 11.08 5.03
N PHE A 21 10.20 9.95 5.71
CA PHE A 21 11.17 8.90 5.39
C PHE A 21 10.92 8.28 4.00
N SER A 22 9.67 7.93 3.68
CA SER A 22 9.33 7.31 2.39
C SER A 22 9.54 8.24 1.19
N VAL A 23 9.33 9.56 1.38
CA VAL A 23 9.56 10.58 0.36
C VAL A 23 11.05 10.88 0.20
N ALA A 24 11.81 10.96 1.30
CA ALA A 24 13.25 11.18 1.27
C ALA A 24 13.98 9.98 0.65
N TYR A 25 13.61 8.76 1.04
CA TYR A 25 14.27 7.52 0.62
C TYR A 25 14.21 7.30 -0.91
N ARG A 26 13.04 7.49 -1.52
CA ARG A 26 12.86 7.34 -2.97
C ARG A 26 13.60 8.39 -3.79
N SER A 27 13.78 9.58 -3.24
CA SER A 27 14.57 10.65 -3.87
C SER A 27 16.06 10.37 -3.75
N TYR A 28 16.52 9.83 -2.61
CA TYR A 28 17.93 9.54 -2.35
C TYR A 28 18.45 8.35 -3.17
N LEU A 29 17.64 7.30 -3.35
CA LEU A 29 18.04 6.12 -4.13
C LEU A 29 18.41 6.45 -5.58
N ARG A 30 17.74 7.43 -6.19
CA ARG A 30 18.02 7.89 -7.55
C ARG A 30 19.29 8.74 -7.66
N ALA A 31 19.75 9.32 -6.55
CA ALA A 31 20.97 10.10 -6.48
C ALA A 31 22.21 9.22 -6.17
N LEU A 32 22.00 8.04 -5.58
CA LEU A 32 23.07 7.15 -5.10
C LEU A 32 23.51 6.09 -6.12
N VAL A 33 22.70 5.78 -7.13
CA VAL A 33 22.87 4.61 -8.00
C VAL A 33 22.75 5.00 -9.48
N GLU A 34 23.70 4.58 -10.30
CA GLU A 34 23.67 4.76 -11.76
C GLU A 34 22.45 4.09 -12.40
N ARG A 35 21.99 4.63 -13.53
CA ARG A 35 20.71 4.23 -14.16
C ARG A 35 20.65 2.73 -14.46
N GLU A 36 21.76 2.09 -14.83
CA GLU A 36 21.82 0.65 -15.10
C GLU A 36 21.66 -0.22 -13.84
N GLN A 37 22.02 0.30 -12.67
CA GLN A 37 21.99 -0.45 -11.40
C GLN A 37 20.70 -0.21 -10.59
N LEU A 38 19.86 0.75 -11.00
CA LEU A 38 18.58 1.06 -10.34
C LEU A 38 17.67 -0.16 -10.25
N LEU A 39 17.68 -1.05 -11.24
CA LEU A 39 16.87 -2.27 -11.20
C LEU A 39 17.33 -3.18 -10.06
N ALA A 40 18.63 -3.50 -10.01
CA ALA A 40 19.23 -4.36 -8.98
C ALA A 40 19.10 -3.77 -7.57
N ALA A 41 19.22 -2.44 -7.43
CA ALA A 41 19.00 -1.74 -6.17
C ALA A 41 17.54 -1.85 -5.72
N ASN A 42 16.57 -1.64 -6.62
CA ASN A 42 15.15 -1.80 -6.32
C ASN A 42 14.79 -3.25 -5.98
N THR A 43 15.38 -4.26 -6.63
CA THR A 43 15.13 -5.66 -6.29
C THR A 43 15.65 -6.03 -4.91
N ARG A 44 16.85 -5.56 -4.54
CA ARG A 44 17.39 -5.77 -3.18
C ARG A 44 16.53 -5.07 -2.14
N LEU A 45 16.11 -3.85 -2.42
CA LEU A 45 15.21 -3.08 -1.57
C LEU A 45 13.85 -3.74 -1.35
N GLN A 46 13.17 -4.13 -2.44
CA GLN A 46 11.91 -4.84 -2.34
C GLN A 46 12.08 -6.21 -1.68
N GLY A 47 13.22 -6.88 -1.89
CA GLY A 47 13.59 -8.10 -1.17
C GLY A 47 13.69 -7.87 0.33
N SER A 48 14.39 -6.82 0.76
CA SER A 48 14.48 -6.44 2.18
C SER A 48 13.12 -6.01 2.75
N GLU A 49 12.31 -5.29 1.99
CA GLU A 49 10.97 -4.87 2.40
C GLU A 49 10.04 -6.08 2.52
N ALA A 50 10.11 -7.05 1.61
CA ALA A 50 9.38 -8.30 1.68
C ALA A 50 9.81 -9.15 2.89
N VAL A 51 11.11 -9.23 3.17
CA VAL A 51 11.62 -9.90 4.37
C VAL A 51 11.17 -9.20 5.65
N ALA A 52 11.14 -7.87 5.67
CA ALA A 52 10.63 -7.09 6.81
C ALA A 52 9.11 -7.22 6.97
N GLN A 53 8.35 -7.29 5.87
CA GLN A 53 6.90 -7.51 5.86
C GLN A 53 6.53 -8.93 6.33
N VAL A 54 7.33 -9.94 5.98
CA VAL A 54 7.10 -11.33 6.44
C VAL A 54 7.59 -11.55 7.86
N GLY A 55 8.81 -11.10 8.16
CA GLY A 55 9.45 -11.32 9.46
C GLY A 55 8.94 -10.38 10.55
N GLY A 56 8.53 -9.16 10.18
CA GLY A 56 8.14 -8.09 11.10
C GLY A 56 6.94 -8.45 11.97
N PRO A 57 5.78 -8.81 11.41
CA PRO A 57 4.59 -9.19 12.19
C PRO A 57 4.84 -10.42 13.07
N GLY A 58 5.57 -11.43 12.57
CA GLY A 58 5.90 -12.65 13.31
C GLY A 58 6.83 -12.41 14.51
N LEU A 59 7.93 -11.67 14.30
CA LEU A 59 8.84 -11.27 15.37
C LEU A 59 8.15 -10.33 16.37
N THR A 60 7.35 -9.39 15.89
CA THR A 60 6.60 -8.45 16.74
C THR A 60 5.56 -9.18 17.58
N GLY A 61 4.86 -10.17 17.03
CA GLY A 61 3.91 -11.01 17.77
C GLY A 61 4.57 -11.86 18.86
N LEU A 62 5.73 -12.45 18.57
CA LEU A 62 6.53 -13.18 19.56
C LEU A 62 7.05 -12.26 20.68
N LEU A 63 7.57 -11.08 20.31
CA LEU A 63 8.09 -10.10 21.26
C LEU A 63 6.97 -9.48 22.12
N ALA A 64 5.80 -9.23 21.55
CA ALA A 64 4.63 -8.75 22.29
C ALA A 64 4.06 -9.83 23.21
N GLY A 65 4.13 -11.10 22.81
CA GLY A 65 3.70 -12.24 23.64
C GLY A 65 4.58 -12.48 24.86
N VAL A 66 5.90 -12.26 24.76
CA VAL A 66 6.86 -12.50 25.85
C VAL A 66 7.06 -11.27 26.73
N PHE A 67 7.07 -10.07 26.15
CA PHE A 67 7.44 -8.82 26.86
C PHE A 67 6.31 -7.78 26.92
N GLY A 68 5.11 -8.13 26.45
CA GLY A 68 3.95 -7.23 26.39
C GLY A 68 3.98 -6.24 25.22
N PRO A 69 2.88 -5.50 24.96
CA PRO A 69 2.74 -4.63 23.79
C PRO A 69 3.77 -3.48 23.68
N VAL A 70 4.40 -3.11 24.79
CA VAL A 70 5.39 -2.01 24.86
C VAL A 70 6.71 -2.39 24.18
N SER A 71 7.04 -3.68 24.10
CA SER A 71 8.27 -4.16 23.47
C SER A 71 8.31 -3.90 21.96
N GLY A 72 7.16 -3.98 21.27
CA GLY A 72 7.05 -3.67 19.85
C GLY A 72 7.37 -2.21 19.53
N VAL A 73 6.93 -1.28 20.38
CA VAL A 73 7.23 0.16 20.25
C VAL A 73 8.70 0.45 20.49
N LEU A 74 9.32 -0.23 21.46
CA LEU A 74 10.76 -0.11 21.73
C LEU A 74 11.61 -0.66 20.58
N VAL A 75 11.22 -1.80 20.01
CA VAL A 75 11.92 -2.39 18.85
C VAL A 75 11.80 -1.50 17.62
N ASP A 76 10.64 -0.89 17.40
CA ASP A 76 10.44 0.09 16.33
C ASP A 76 11.34 1.33 16.55
N ALA A 77 11.35 1.88 17.78
CA ALA A 77 12.21 3.01 18.14
C ALA A 77 13.71 2.70 17.98
N VAL A 78 14.15 1.50 18.38
CA VAL A 78 15.54 1.04 18.19
C VAL A 78 15.86 0.87 16.71
N SER A 79 14.95 0.33 15.90
CA SER A 79 15.14 0.18 14.45
C SER A 79 15.28 1.52 13.74
N PHE A 80 14.48 2.51 14.12
CA PHE A 80 14.63 3.88 13.65
C PHE A 80 15.93 4.53 14.16
N GLY A 81 16.35 4.25 15.39
CA GLY A 81 17.64 4.69 15.93
C GLY A 81 18.84 4.13 15.17
N VAL A 82 18.81 2.84 14.84
CA VAL A 82 19.82 2.18 14.00
C VAL A 82 19.81 2.76 12.58
N SER A 83 18.62 3.00 12.01
CA SER A 83 18.49 3.67 10.70
C SER A 83 19.10 5.07 10.70
N ALA A 84 18.86 5.86 11.75
CA ALA A 84 19.44 7.19 11.91
C ALA A 84 20.97 7.15 12.06
N LEU A 85 21.51 6.17 12.80
CA LEU A 85 22.96 5.97 12.93
C LEU A 85 23.60 5.53 11.60
N CYS A 86 22.96 4.62 10.85
CA CYS A 86 23.40 4.22 9.52
C CYS A 86 23.37 5.40 8.53
N LEU A 87 22.31 6.21 8.54
CA LEU A 87 22.20 7.41 7.71
C LEU A 87 23.30 8.44 8.03
N ARG A 88 23.66 8.58 9.30
CA ARG A 88 24.73 9.48 9.74
C ARG A 88 26.13 9.05 9.23
N GLY A 89 26.28 7.79 8.84
CA GLY A 89 27.49 7.26 8.21
C GLY A 89 27.61 7.55 6.71
N ILE A 90 26.54 8.01 6.05
CA ILE A 90 26.54 8.27 4.61
C ILE A 90 27.20 9.64 4.35
N ARG A 91 28.50 9.63 4.08
CA ARG A 91 29.26 10.79 3.59
C ARG A 91 29.20 10.84 2.06
N GLN A 92 28.14 11.40 1.49
CA GLN A 92 28.13 11.73 0.06
C GLN A 92 27.62 13.16 -0.15
N ARG A 93 28.38 13.93 -0.95
CA ARG A 93 28.05 15.30 -1.34
C ARG A 93 26.87 15.25 -2.32
N GLU A 94 25.69 15.70 -1.89
CA GLU A 94 24.54 15.90 -2.78
C GLU A 94 24.95 16.79 -3.96
N ALA A 95 24.71 16.33 -5.19
CA ALA A 95 24.77 17.20 -6.35
C ALA A 95 23.71 18.29 -6.17
N LYS A 96 24.14 19.57 -6.20
CA LYS A 96 23.25 20.73 -6.06
C LYS A 96 22.02 20.55 -6.96
N PRO A 97 20.79 20.57 -6.43
CA PRO A 97 19.61 20.52 -7.26
C PRO A 97 19.65 21.72 -8.21
N VAL A 98 19.55 21.47 -9.52
CA VAL A 98 19.32 22.53 -10.51
C VAL A 98 18.07 23.28 -10.05
N ALA A 99 18.20 24.58 -9.81
CA ALA A 99 17.14 25.41 -9.26
C ALA A 99 15.92 25.41 -10.20
N ALA A 100 15.00 24.47 -10.01
CA ALA A 100 13.71 24.51 -10.65
C ALA A 100 12.94 25.72 -10.08
N PRO A 101 12.19 26.47 -10.92
CA PRO A 101 11.41 27.60 -10.44
C PRO A 101 10.52 27.16 -9.27
N ARG A 102 10.49 27.96 -8.19
CA ARG A 102 9.67 27.74 -6.99
C ARG A 102 8.18 27.87 -7.32
N VAL A 103 7.62 26.91 -8.04
CA VAL A 103 6.18 26.84 -8.31
C VAL A 103 5.47 26.45 -7.00
N ARG A 104 4.45 27.21 -6.60
CA ARG A 104 3.68 26.95 -5.38
C ARG A 104 3.17 25.50 -5.34
N LEU A 105 3.27 24.84 -4.19
CA LEU A 105 2.87 23.44 -3.99
C LEU A 105 1.44 23.18 -4.49
N ARG A 106 0.50 24.09 -4.17
CA ARG A 106 -0.90 24.02 -4.62
C ARG A 106 -1.03 24.02 -6.15
N THR A 107 -0.22 24.81 -6.84
CA THR A 107 -0.21 24.86 -8.32
C THR A 107 0.37 23.58 -8.91
N GLN A 108 1.38 22.98 -8.27
CA GLN A 108 1.93 21.69 -8.70
C GLN A 108 0.93 20.54 -8.50
N VAL A 109 0.24 20.51 -7.36
CA VAL A 109 -0.83 19.53 -7.06
C VAL A 109 -2.02 19.72 -8.00
N ALA A 110 -2.45 20.95 -8.24
CA ALA A 110 -3.54 21.23 -9.19
C ALA A 110 -3.18 20.79 -10.62
N ALA A 111 -1.93 21.01 -11.05
CA ALA A 111 -1.46 20.56 -12.37
C ALA A 111 -1.44 19.03 -12.48
N GLY A 112 -0.98 18.33 -11.43
CA GLY A 112 -0.99 16.86 -11.40
C GLY A 112 -2.42 16.29 -11.35
N LEU A 113 -3.30 16.86 -10.54
CA LEU A 113 -4.73 16.51 -10.49
C LEU A 113 -5.42 16.74 -11.84
N ARG A 114 -5.16 17.88 -12.50
CA ARG A 114 -5.74 18.18 -13.82
C ARG A 114 -5.28 17.17 -14.87
N PHE A 115 -4.01 16.76 -14.81
CA PHE A 115 -3.47 15.73 -15.69
C PHE A 115 -4.13 14.37 -15.45
N VAL A 116 -4.24 13.94 -14.19
CA VAL A 116 -4.92 12.69 -13.81
C VAL A 116 -6.39 12.73 -14.21
N ALA A 117 -7.09 13.86 -14.03
CA ALA A 117 -8.50 13.99 -14.38
C ALA A 117 -8.75 13.96 -15.90
N GLY A 118 -7.79 14.45 -16.69
CA GLY A 118 -7.83 14.46 -18.16
C GLY A 118 -7.43 13.13 -18.80
N ASP A 119 -6.65 12.29 -18.10
CA ASP A 119 -6.25 10.98 -18.58
C ASP A 119 -7.15 9.88 -18.03
N TRP A 120 -7.86 9.19 -18.91
CA TRP A 120 -8.85 8.19 -18.49
C TRP A 120 -8.24 6.99 -17.76
N TYR A 121 -7.01 6.57 -18.10
CA TYR A 121 -6.34 5.45 -17.43
C TYR A 121 -5.96 5.81 -16.01
N LEU A 122 -5.32 6.97 -15.84
CA LEU A 122 -4.89 7.45 -14.53
C LEU A 122 -6.10 7.76 -13.65
N ARG A 123 -7.15 8.36 -14.20
CA ARG A 123 -8.40 8.63 -13.48
C ARG A 123 -9.02 7.35 -12.94
N THR A 124 -9.13 6.30 -13.76
CA THR A 124 -9.67 5.00 -13.32
C THR A 124 -8.82 4.42 -12.19
N LEU A 125 -7.49 4.40 -12.33
CA LEU A 125 -6.60 3.81 -11.32
C LEU A 125 -6.57 4.61 -10.02
N VAL A 126 -6.72 5.94 -10.07
CA VAL A 126 -6.80 6.79 -8.88
C VAL A 126 -8.17 6.67 -8.21
N ALA A 127 -9.27 6.70 -8.98
CA ALA A 127 -10.61 6.51 -8.42
C ALA A 127 -10.76 5.14 -7.76
N PHE A 128 -10.34 4.08 -8.46
CA PHE A 128 -10.29 2.73 -7.90
C PHE A 128 -9.41 2.69 -6.65
N GLY A 129 -8.17 3.19 -6.73
CA GLY A 129 -7.25 3.21 -5.60
C GLY A 129 -7.81 3.94 -4.37
N ALA A 130 -8.54 5.04 -4.56
CA ALA A 130 -9.13 5.80 -3.47
C ALA A 130 -10.23 5.01 -2.75
N VAL A 131 -11.15 4.38 -3.51
CA VAL A 131 -12.22 3.55 -2.95
C VAL A 131 -11.64 2.29 -2.29
N SER A 132 -10.67 1.63 -2.93
CA SER A 132 -10.02 0.44 -2.37
C SER A 132 -9.25 0.77 -1.09
N ASN A 133 -8.56 1.91 -1.02
CA ASN A 133 -7.92 2.35 0.23
C ASN A 133 -8.95 2.59 1.33
N LEU A 134 -10.10 3.20 1.01
CA LEU A 134 -11.16 3.41 2.00
C LEU A 134 -11.68 2.07 2.55
N ALA A 135 -12.05 1.15 1.67
CA ALA A 135 -12.60 -0.15 2.03
C ALA A 135 -11.59 -0.99 2.82
N LEU A 136 -10.35 -1.09 2.32
CA LEU A 136 -9.31 -1.88 2.95
C LEU A 136 -8.96 -1.32 4.33
N ASN A 137 -8.83 0.00 4.49
CA ASN A 137 -8.51 0.59 5.80
C ASN A 137 -9.68 0.56 6.78
N GLY A 138 -10.93 0.64 6.28
CA GLY A 138 -12.10 0.35 7.10
C GLY A 138 -12.08 -1.08 7.62
N TYR A 139 -11.78 -2.05 6.76
CA TYR A 139 -11.66 -3.45 7.12
C TYR A 139 -10.52 -3.71 8.11
N THR A 140 -9.31 -3.23 7.84
CA THR A 140 -8.14 -3.46 8.69
C THR A 140 -8.22 -2.73 10.03
N SER A 141 -8.99 -1.65 10.14
CA SER A 141 -9.20 -0.95 11.41
C SER A 141 -9.89 -1.80 12.48
N ILE A 142 -10.77 -2.70 12.05
CA ILE A 142 -11.57 -3.56 12.94
C ILE A 142 -11.14 -5.03 12.91
N GLN A 143 -10.26 -5.43 11.98
CA GLN A 143 -9.86 -6.84 11.82
C GLN A 143 -9.26 -7.47 13.09
N VAL A 144 -8.49 -6.70 13.88
CA VAL A 144 -7.88 -7.22 15.12
C VAL A 144 -8.95 -7.42 16.18
N VAL A 145 -9.94 -6.52 16.23
CA VAL A 145 -11.11 -6.64 17.11
C VAL A 145 -11.93 -7.87 16.72
N TYR A 146 -12.14 -8.12 15.42
CA TYR A 146 -12.81 -9.33 14.93
C TYR A 146 -12.09 -10.61 15.39
N LEU A 147 -10.77 -10.68 15.17
CA LEU A 147 -9.98 -11.85 15.55
C LEU A 147 -10.02 -12.08 17.08
N ALA A 148 -9.90 -11.01 17.88
CA ALA A 148 -9.85 -11.11 19.34
C ALA A 148 -11.22 -11.35 19.97
N CYS A 149 -12.25 -10.62 19.55
CA CYS A 149 -13.56 -10.59 20.20
C CYS A 149 -14.55 -11.58 19.60
N ASP A 150 -14.60 -11.73 18.26
CA ASP A 150 -15.58 -12.60 17.60
C ASP A 150 -15.05 -14.03 17.42
N LEU A 151 -13.75 -14.18 17.12
CA LEU A 151 -13.10 -15.49 16.98
C LEU A 151 -12.36 -15.96 18.25
N GLY A 152 -12.29 -15.12 19.29
CA GLY A 152 -11.65 -15.47 20.56
C GLY A 152 -10.15 -15.78 20.45
N ALA A 153 -9.47 -15.30 19.39
CA ALA A 153 -8.08 -15.61 19.15
C ALA A 153 -7.16 -14.91 20.16
N GLY A 154 -6.24 -15.66 20.77
CA GLY A 154 -5.21 -15.09 21.63
C GLY A 154 -4.19 -14.26 20.84
N VAL A 155 -3.45 -13.38 21.53
CA VAL A 155 -2.47 -12.45 20.94
C VAL A 155 -1.44 -13.17 20.04
N GLY A 156 -0.94 -14.33 20.46
CA GLY A 156 -0.01 -15.14 19.66
C GLY A 156 -0.63 -15.65 18.36
N THR A 157 -1.87 -16.14 18.42
CA THR A 157 -2.61 -16.63 17.24
C THR A 157 -2.90 -15.49 16.26
N ILE A 158 -3.28 -14.30 16.76
CA ILE A 158 -3.48 -13.12 15.93
C ILE A 158 -2.19 -12.77 15.17
N GLY A 159 -1.05 -12.73 15.86
CA GLY A 159 0.25 -12.46 15.24
C GLY A 159 0.59 -13.46 14.13
N VAL A 160 0.38 -14.76 14.39
CA VAL A 160 0.62 -15.83 13.39
C VAL A 160 -0.32 -15.69 12.19
N VAL A 161 -1.61 -15.46 12.42
CA VAL A 161 -2.62 -15.28 11.36
C VAL A 161 -2.26 -14.11 10.46
N LEU A 162 -1.91 -12.95 11.04
CA LEU A 162 -1.50 -11.77 10.28
C LEU A 162 -0.20 -12.03 9.51
N ALA A 163 0.78 -12.74 10.08
CA ALA A 163 1.99 -13.13 9.36
C ALA A 163 1.70 -14.06 8.17
N LEU A 164 0.78 -15.02 8.34
CA LEU A 164 0.37 -15.93 7.25
C LEU A 164 -0.35 -15.20 6.12
N VAL A 165 -1.11 -14.15 6.43
CA VAL A 165 -1.74 -13.28 5.43
C VAL A 165 -0.69 -12.62 4.53
N GLU A 166 0.43 -12.14 5.08
CA GLU A 166 1.49 -11.48 4.32
C GLU A 166 2.24 -12.40 3.35
N VAL A 167 2.19 -13.73 3.57
CA VAL A 167 2.77 -14.72 2.63
C VAL A 167 2.15 -14.57 1.24
N GLY A 168 0.86 -14.23 1.16
CA GLY A 168 0.18 -13.98 -0.11
C GLY A 168 0.83 -12.86 -0.92
N GLY A 169 1.25 -11.78 -0.26
CA GLY A 169 1.96 -10.67 -0.88
C GLY A 169 3.31 -11.07 -1.47
N VAL A 170 4.09 -11.88 -0.74
CA VAL A 170 5.38 -12.40 -1.24
C VAL A 170 5.19 -13.32 -2.44
N VAL A 171 4.23 -14.24 -2.37
CA VAL A 171 3.90 -15.14 -3.49
C VAL A 171 3.50 -14.32 -4.71
N ALA A 172 2.68 -13.28 -4.54
CA ALA A 172 2.30 -12.39 -5.63
C ALA A 172 3.51 -11.65 -6.22
N ALA A 173 4.40 -11.08 -5.39
CA ALA A 173 5.60 -10.39 -5.88
C ALA A 173 6.49 -11.28 -6.75
N LEU A 174 6.60 -12.57 -6.42
CA LEU A 174 7.39 -13.56 -7.18
C LEU A 174 6.69 -14.02 -8.48
N LEU A 175 5.35 -14.05 -8.49
CA LEU A 175 4.57 -14.58 -9.61
C LEU A 175 4.05 -13.50 -10.57
N ILE A 176 3.95 -12.24 -10.13
CA ILE A 176 3.30 -11.17 -10.90
C ILE A 176 3.99 -10.91 -12.23
N GLY A 177 5.33 -11.04 -12.30
CA GLY A 177 6.07 -10.94 -13.55
C GLY A 177 5.68 -12.01 -14.58
N ARG A 178 5.49 -13.26 -14.12
CA ARG A 178 5.02 -14.37 -14.98
C ARG A 178 3.56 -14.18 -15.39
N LEU A 179 2.73 -13.67 -14.49
CA LEU A 179 1.32 -13.38 -14.78
C LEU A 179 1.20 -12.27 -15.83
N ALA A 180 2.03 -11.22 -15.70
CA ALA A 180 2.10 -10.11 -16.64
C ALA A 180 2.58 -10.53 -18.03
N THR A 181 3.59 -11.40 -18.15
CA THR A 181 4.05 -11.89 -19.46
C THR A 181 3.03 -12.83 -20.13
N ARG A 182 2.38 -13.68 -19.35
CA ARG A 182 1.40 -14.65 -19.85
C ARG A 182 0.09 -13.99 -20.29
N PHE A 183 -0.52 -13.20 -19.41
CA PHE A 183 -1.86 -12.64 -19.63
C PHE A 183 -1.84 -11.18 -20.10
N GLY A 184 -0.71 -10.50 -20.00
CA GLY A 184 -0.60 -9.06 -20.21
C GLY A 184 -0.84 -8.27 -18.93
N THR A 185 -0.25 -7.09 -18.86
CA THR A 185 -0.21 -6.26 -17.65
C THR A 185 -1.58 -5.74 -17.19
N ALA A 186 -2.48 -5.36 -18.12
CA ALA A 186 -3.81 -4.87 -17.77
C ALA A 186 -4.74 -6.00 -17.32
N ARG A 187 -4.68 -7.17 -17.96
CA ARG A 187 -5.44 -8.35 -17.54
C ARG A 187 -4.93 -8.93 -16.23
N ALA A 188 -3.61 -8.97 -16.03
CA ALA A 188 -3.03 -9.40 -14.76
C ALA A 188 -3.50 -8.51 -13.60
N PHE A 189 -3.60 -7.19 -13.83
CA PHE A 189 -4.16 -6.26 -12.84
C PHE A 189 -5.61 -6.61 -12.49
N LEU A 190 -6.46 -6.80 -13.50
CA LEU A 190 -7.86 -7.18 -13.30
C LEU A 190 -8.00 -8.53 -12.58
N LEU A 191 -7.12 -9.50 -12.88
CA LEU A 191 -7.11 -10.81 -12.20
C LEU A 191 -6.73 -10.68 -10.72
N CYS A 192 -5.73 -9.85 -10.40
CA CYS A 192 -5.35 -9.55 -9.01
C CYS A 192 -6.53 -8.94 -8.23
N GLU A 193 -7.24 -7.98 -8.83
CA GLU A 193 -8.37 -7.32 -8.18
C GLU A 193 -9.63 -8.20 -8.11
N ALA A 194 -9.85 -9.05 -9.12
CA ALA A 194 -10.90 -10.06 -9.11
C ALA A 194 -10.64 -11.19 -8.10
N LEU A 195 -9.39 -11.39 -7.68
CA LEU A 195 -9.03 -12.28 -6.58
C LEU A 195 -9.24 -11.60 -5.23
N ALA A 196 -8.72 -10.38 -5.04
CA ALA A 196 -8.75 -9.68 -3.76
C ALA A 196 -10.17 -9.23 -3.35
N SER A 197 -10.94 -8.67 -4.28
CA SER A 197 -12.24 -8.07 -3.96
C SER A 197 -13.26 -9.05 -3.36
N PRO A 198 -13.52 -10.23 -3.97
CA PRO A 198 -14.41 -11.22 -3.36
C PRO A 198 -13.80 -11.89 -2.14
N ALA A 199 -12.48 -12.00 -2.04
CA ALA A 199 -11.82 -12.59 -0.87
C ALA A 199 -12.12 -11.80 0.41
N MET A 200 -12.29 -10.47 0.35
CA MET A 200 -12.71 -9.67 1.52
C MET A 200 -14.06 -10.10 2.11
N LEU A 201 -14.96 -10.70 1.32
CA LEU A 201 -16.25 -11.21 1.80
C LEU A 201 -16.14 -12.60 2.44
N ILE A 202 -15.06 -13.34 2.15
CA ILE A 202 -14.80 -14.67 2.70
C ILE A 202 -14.16 -14.56 4.09
N GLY A 203 -13.35 -13.52 4.32
CA GLY A 203 -12.65 -13.30 5.59
C GLY A 203 -13.53 -13.28 6.86
N PRO A 204 -14.69 -12.59 6.88
CA PRO A 204 -15.59 -12.58 8.03
C PRO A 204 -16.51 -13.82 8.14
N LEU A 205 -16.22 -14.90 7.41
CA LEU A 205 -16.84 -16.22 7.66
C LEU A 205 -16.25 -16.88 8.90
N ASP A 206 -17.00 -17.79 9.52
CA ASP A 206 -16.57 -18.46 10.75
C ASP A 206 -15.34 -19.33 10.53
N GLY A 207 -14.24 -18.96 11.19
CA GLY A 207 -13.03 -19.77 11.28
C GLY A 207 -11.76 -19.03 10.84
N LEU A 208 -10.69 -19.21 11.63
CA LEU A 208 -9.38 -18.62 11.36
C LEU A 208 -8.80 -19.02 9.99
N GLY A 209 -9.12 -20.24 9.51
CA GLY A 209 -8.68 -20.71 8.19
C GLY A 209 -9.23 -19.87 7.05
N PHE A 210 -10.51 -19.50 7.09
CA PHE A 210 -11.11 -18.62 6.08
C PHE A 210 -10.47 -17.23 6.11
N PHE A 211 -10.24 -16.68 7.30
CA PHE A 211 -9.56 -15.39 7.43
C PHE A 211 -8.14 -15.41 6.85
N VAL A 212 -7.36 -16.45 7.12
CA VAL A 212 -5.99 -16.59 6.59
C VAL A 212 -6.00 -16.69 5.06
N VAL A 213 -6.84 -17.58 4.50
CA VAL A 213 -6.91 -17.78 3.04
C VAL A 213 -7.41 -16.51 2.35
N ALA A 214 -8.46 -15.89 2.88
CA ALA A 214 -9.00 -14.64 2.37
C ALA A 214 -7.99 -13.50 2.45
N GLY A 215 -7.38 -13.29 3.62
CA GLY A 215 -6.39 -12.24 3.82
C GLY A 215 -5.17 -12.44 2.91
N ALA A 216 -4.68 -13.67 2.76
CA ALA A 216 -3.59 -13.98 1.84
C ALA A 216 -3.95 -13.66 0.38
N ALA A 217 -5.17 -13.98 -0.06
CA ALA A 217 -5.66 -13.64 -1.39
C ALA A 217 -5.79 -12.12 -1.59
N VAL A 218 -6.28 -11.38 -0.58
CA VAL A 218 -6.34 -9.91 -0.57
C VAL A 218 -4.94 -9.30 -0.68
N CYS A 219 -4.01 -9.75 0.16
CA CYS A 219 -2.62 -9.26 0.16
C CYS A 219 -1.93 -9.58 -1.18
N ALA A 220 -2.13 -10.79 -1.72
CA ALA A 220 -1.62 -11.18 -3.03
C ALA A 220 -2.14 -10.26 -4.15
N GLY A 221 -3.45 -9.99 -4.19
CA GLY A 221 -4.03 -9.10 -5.18
C GLY A 221 -3.52 -7.66 -5.05
N LEU A 222 -3.46 -7.14 -3.82
CA LEU A 222 -2.98 -5.78 -3.53
C LEU A 222 -1.52 -5.57 -3.93
N VAL A 223 -0.63 -6.51 -3.60
CA VAL A 223 0.78 -6.42 -3.97
C VAL A 223 0.94 -6.51 -5.49
N GLY A 224 0.29 -7.49 -6.11
CA GLY A 224 0.34 -7.66 -7.57
C GLY A 224 -0.17 -6.42 -8.33
N SER A 225 -1.29 -5.85 -7.91
CA SER A 225 -1.90 -4.70 -8.56
C SER A 225 -1.10 -3.41 -8.35
N ASN A 226 -0.49 -3.22 -7.17
CA ASN A 226 0.42 -2.12 -6.89
C ASN A 226 1.70 -2.16 -7.74
N VAL A 227 2.30 -3.34 -7.92
CA VAL A 227 3.48 -3.53 -8.78
C VAL A 227 3.14 -3.16 -10.22
N LEU A 228 2.02 -3.66 -10.75
CA LEU A 228 1.58 -3.39 -12.12
C LEU A 228 1.25 -1.90 -12.33
N THR A 229 0.46 -1.31 -11.43
CA THR A 229 0.08 0.10 -11.49
C THR A 229 1.26 1.04 -11.32
N GLY A 230 2.19 0.72 -10.41
CA GLY A 230 3.42 1.46 -10.21
C GLY A 230 4.31 1.44 -11.45
N THR A 231 4.50 0.26 -12.05
CA THR A 231 5.27 0.08 -13.29
C THR A 231 4.61 0.82 -14.46
N PHE A 232 3.28 0.74 -14.57
CA PHE A 232 2.52 1.49 -15.58
C PHE A 232 2.76 2.99 -15.46
N ARG A 233 2.59 3.57 -14.26
CA ARG A 233 2.79 5.01 -14.04
C ARG A 233 4.21 5.45 -14.39
N GLN A 234 5.21 4.64 -14.06
CA GLN A 234 6.62 4.93 -14.38
C GLN A 234 6.90 4.96 -15.88
N ARG A 235 6.23 4.09 -16.67
CA ARG A 235 6.41 4.03 -18.13
C ARG A 235 5.53 5.01 -18.90
N TYR A 236 4.34 5.31 -18.36
CA TYR A 236 3.31 6.08 -19.06
C TYR A 236 3.41 7.59 -18.83
N CYS A 237 3.87 8.01 -17.65
CA CYS A 237 3.93 9.43 -17.28
C CYS A 237 5.24 10.08 -17.76
N PRO A 238 5.20 11.33 -18.25
CA PRO A 238 6.40 12.09 -18.60
C PRO A 238 7.33 12.26 -17.39
N PRO A 239 8.67 12.14 -17.54
CA PRO A 239 9.62 12.26 -16.43
C PRO A 239 9.46 13.55 -15.62
N GLU A 240 9.14 14.66 -16.30
CA GLU A 240 9.03 16.01 -15.73
C GLU A 240 7.76 16.17 -14.88
N LEU A 241 6.73 15.36 -15.16
CA LEU A 241 5.43 15.39 -14.48
C LEU A 241 5.24 14.22 -13.52
N PHE A 242 6.07 13.17 -13.60
CA PHE A 242 5.93 11.94 -12.80
C PHE A 242 5.84 12.22 -11.29
N GLY A 243 6.73 13.07 -10.77
CA GLY A 243 6.70 13.46 -9.34
C GLY A 243 5.41 14.17 -8.94
N ARG A 244 4.90 15.06 -9.79
CA ARG A 244 3.66 15.83 -9.54
C ARG A 244 2.43 14.94 -9.61
N ILE A 245 2.35 14.06 -10.61
CA ILE A 245 1.27 13.08 -10.79
C ILE A 245 1.24 12.11 -9.60
N THR A 246 2.41 11.63 -9.18
CA THR A 246 2.53 10.70 -8.05
C THR A 246 2.09 11.36 -6.75
N ALA A 247 2.57 12.57 -6.45
CA ALA A 247 2.16 13.31 -5.26
C ALA A 247 0.66 13.63 -5.26
N SER A 248 0.11 14.06 -6.40
CA SER A 248 -1.32 14.36 -6.53
C SER A 248 -2.20 13.12 -6.36
N SER A 249 -1.80 12.00 -6.96
CA SER A 249 -2.49 10.72 -6.79
C SER A 249 -2.41 10.20 -5.36
N ALA A 250 -1.27 10.42 -4.69
CA ALA A 250 -1.07 10.04 -3.30
C ALA A 250 -1.95 10.87 -2.35
N VAL A 251 -2.13 12.17 -2.59
CA VAL A 251 -3.06 13.00 -1.80
C VAL A 251 -4.48 12.41 -1.85
N VAL A 252 -4.96 12.05 -3.04
CA VAL A 252 -6.29 11.44 -3.19
C VAL A 252 -6.36 10.08 -2.48
N ASN A 253 -5.44 9.15 -2.81
CA ASN A 253 -5.48 7.79 -2.29
C ASN A 253 -5.23 7.70 -0.77
N TYR A 254 -4.36 8.54 -0.22
CA TYR A 254 -4.04 8.50 1.21
C TYR A 254 -4.99 9.34 2.05
N SER A 255 -5.70 10.32 1.48
CA SER A 255 -6.77 11.02 2.19
C SER A 255 -7.94 10.12 2.56
N THR A 256 -8.16 9.03 1.80
CA THR A 256 -9.23 8.08 2.08
C THR A 256 -8.88 7.05 3.16
N ILE A 257 -7.60 6.89 3.51
CA ILE A 257 -7.15 6.00 4.60
C ILE A 257 -7.74 6.38 5.96
N PRO A 258 -7.56 7.61 6.48
CA PRO A 258 -8.13 7.99 7.77
C PRO A 258 -9.66 7.99 7.75
N LEU A 259 -10.27 8.34 6.61
CA LEU A 259 -11.71 8.25 6.43
C LEU A 259 -12.20 6.80 6.54
N GLY A 260 -11.50 5.86 5.89
CA GLY A 260 -11.78 4.44 5.99
C GLY A 260 -11.70 3.94 7.42
N GLY A 261 -10.64 4.25 8.15
CA GLY A 261 -10.48 3.85 9.55
C GLY A 261 -11.56 4.42 10.48
N VAL A 262 -11.91 5.70 10.32
CA VAL A 262 -13.01 6.33 11.09
C VAL A 262 -14.35 5.69 10.75
N LEU A 263 -14.65 5.49 9.47
CA LEU A 263 -15.88 4.82 9.04
C LEU A 263 -15.95 3.38 9.53
N GLY A 264 -14.84 2.63 9.48
CA GLY A 264 -14.74 1.27 10.02
C GLY A 264 -15.00 1.23 11.52
N GLY A 265 -14.45 2.17 12.28
CA GLY A 265 -14.71 2.28 13.72
C GLY A 265 -16.17 2.64 14.05
N ILE A 266 -16.74 3.66 13.37
CA ILE A 266 -18.14 4.08 13.59
C ILE A 266 -19.11 2.96 13.22
N LEU A 267 -18.94 2.35 12.06
CA LEU A 267 -19.79 1.25 11.61
C LEU A 267 -19.61 0.02 12.51
N GLY A 268 -18.38 -0.26 12.95
CA GLY A 268 -18.09 -1.35 13.88
C GLY A 268 -18.83 -1.21 15.22
N GLN A 269 -19.00 0.02 15.70
CA GLN A 269 -19.79 0.31 16.91
C GLN A 269 -21.30 0.25 16.68
N ALA A 270 -21.77 0.68 15.49
CA ALA A 270 -23.20 0.81 15.20
C ALA A 270 -23.85 -0.48 14.69
N LEU A 271 -23.15 -1.24 13.85
CA LEU A 271 -23.67 -2.41 13.13
C LEU A 271 -23.09 -3.73 13.66
N GLY A 272 -21.96 -3.68 14.37
CA GLY A 272 -21.16 -4.86 14.69
C GLY A 272 -19.92 -4.99 13.81
N VAL A 273 -18.91 -5.69 14.32
CA VAL A 273 -17.60 -5.82 13.67
C VAL A 273 -17.71 -6.65 12.38
N ARG A 274 -18.37 -7.81 12.45
CA ARG A 274 -18.55 -8.72 11.32
C ARG A 274 -19.34 -8.08 10.17
N GLU A 275 -20.45 -7.43 10.49
CA GLU A 275 -21.33 -6.73 9.54
C GLU A 275 -20.57 -5.62 8.84
N THR A 276 -19.75 -4.87 9.60
CA THR A 276 -18.90 -3.82 9.02
C THR A 276 -17.86 -4.39 8.07
N MET A 277 -17.27 -5.55 8.38
CA MET A 277 -16.34 -6.23 7.46
C MET A 277 -17.05 -6.64 6.16
N PHE A 278 -18.29 -7.14 6.21
CA PHE A 278 -19.08 -7.41 5.02
C PHE A 278 -19.40 -6.14 4.22
N VAL A 279 -19.76 -5.04 4.88
CA VAL A 279 -20.00 -3.74 4.24
C VAL A 279 -18.73 -3.26 3.51
N MET A 280 -17.57 -3.29 4.17
CA MET A 280 -16.31 -2.88 3.55
C MET A 280 -15.91 -3.81 2.39
N GLY A 281 -16.12 -5.12 2.53
CA GLY A 281 -15.92 -6.08 1.45
C GLY A 281 -16.86 -5.83 0.27
N ALA A 282 -18.12 -5.47 0.52
CA ALA A 282 -19.08 -5.12 -0.54
C ALA A 282 -18.70 -3.81 -1.25
N VAL A 283 -18.19 -2.81 -0.51
CA VAL A 283 -17.65 -1.57 -1.10
C VAL A 283 -16.44 -1.89 -2.00
N GLN A 284 -15.53 -2.76 -1.55
CA GLN A 284 -14.40 -3.20 -2.38
C GLN A 284 -14.87 -3.95 -3.64
N LEU A 285 -15.85 -4.85 -3.51
CA LEU A 285 -16.41 -5.58 -4.64
C LEU A 285 -17.10 -4.65 -5.63
N ALA A 286 -17.83 -3.65 -5.15
CA ALA A 286 -18.41 -2.60 -5.99
C ALA A 286 -17.32 -1.76 -6.67
N ALA A 287 -16.19 -1.51 -5.99
CA ALA A 287 -15.05 -0.79 -6.57
C ALA A 287 -14.45 -1.52 -7.78
N LEU A 288 -14.51 -2.85 -7.84
CA LEU A 288 -14.06 -3.64 -8.99
C LEU A 288 -14.82 -3.28 -10.28
N ALA A 289 -16.04 -2.75 -10.18
CA ALA A 289 -16.78 -2.24 -11.34
C ALA A 289 -16.02 -1.10 -12.05
N ILE A 290 -15.27 -0.27 -11.31
CA ILE A 290 -14.53 0.87 -11.86
C ILE A 290 -13.52 0.42 -12.93
N PRO A 291 -12.55 -0.47 -12.65
CA PRO A 291 -11.62 -0.94 -13.67
C PRO A 291 -12.26 -1.90 -14.69
N VAL A 292 -13.34 -2.62 -14.35
CA VAL A 292 -14.03 -3.55 -15.26
C VAL A 292 -14.86 -2.83 -16.33
N PHE A 293 -15.53 -1.72 -16.00
CA PHE A 293 -16.26 -0.89 -16.97
C PHE A 293 -15.39 0.21 -17.59
N SER A 294 -14.14 0.33 -17.15
CA SER A 294 -13.15 1.20 -17.77
C SER A 294 -12.62 0.60 -19.08
N PRO A 295 -12.05 1.41 -19.99
CA PRO A 295 -11.46 0.89 -21.22
C PRO A 295 -10.14 0.10 -20.99
N LEU A 296 -9.82 -0.23 -19.74
CA LEU A 296 -8.82 -1.22 -19.35
C LEU A 296 -9.23 -2.67 -19.66
N ARG A 297 -10.53 -3.00 -19.60
CA ARG A 297 -11.03 -4.37 -19.79
C ARG A 297 -10.64 -5.04 -21.12
N PRO A 298 -10.76 -4.37 -22.28
CA PRO A 298 -10.38 -5.01 -23.55
C PRO A 298 -8.87 -5.16 -23.72
N LEU A 299 -8.07 -4.42 -22.96
CA LEU A 299 -6.63 -4.35 -23.15
C LEU A 299 -5.94 -5.59 -22.57
N ARG A 300 -5.00 -6.14 -23.33
CA ARG A 300 -4.04 -7.14 -22.83
C ARG A 300 -3.01 -6.45 -21.93
N ASP A 301 -2.40 -5.39 -22.44
CA ASP A 301 -1.37 -4.63 -21.78
C ASP A 301 -1.79 -3.18 -21.55
N PHE A 302 -1.31 -2.57 -20.47
CA PHE A 302 -1.46 -1.14 -20.28
C PHE A 302 -0.84 -0.40 -21.48
N PRO A 303 -1.45 0.72 -21.91
CA PRO A 303 -0.94 1.50 -23.02
C PRO A 303 0.48 2.00 -22.69
N GLN A 304 1.32 2.03 -23.70
CA GLN A 304 2.52 2.85 -23.67
C GLN A 304 2.16 4.14 -24.39
N ARG A 305 2.48 5.29 -23.79
CA ARG A 305 2.30 6.56 -24.49
C ARG A 305 3.24 6.50 -25.71
N GLN A 306 2.66 6.41 -26.92
CA GLN A 306 3.43 6.42 -28.17
C GLN A 306 4.37 7.63 -28.16
N GLY A 307 5.63 7.39 -28.52
CA GLY A 307 6.73 8.28 -28.28
C GLY A 307 6.52 9.71 -28.79
N GLU A 308 7.32 10.61 -28.27
CA GLU A 308 7.83 11.70 -29.08
C GLU A 308 8.28 11.08 -30.41
N ARG A 309 7.47 11.29 -31.46
CA ARG A 309 8.03 11.37 -32.80
C ARG A 309 9.02 12.51 -32.70
N VAL A 310 10.30 12.17 -32.62
CA VAL A 310 11.37 13.07 -33.03
C VAL A 310 11.10 13.30 -34.52
N GLY A 311 10.38 14.38 -34.80
CA GLY A 311 10.30 15.03 -36.10
C GLY A 311 11.14 16.28 -36.06
#